data_AF-A0A2Z6NNA6-F1
#
_entry.id   AF-A0A2Z6NNA6-F1
#
_cell.length_a   1.000
_cell.length_b   1.000
_cell.length_c   1.000
_cell.angle_alpha   90.00
_cell.angle_beta   90.00
_cell.angle_gamma   90.00
#
_symmetry.space_group_name_H-M   'P 1'
#
loop_
_entity.id
_entity.type
_entity.pdbx_description
1 polymer ?
#
loop_
_entity_poly.entity_id
_entity_poly.type
_entity_poly.pdbx_seq_one_letter_code
_entity_poly.pdbx_strand_id
1 'polypeptide(L)'
;MKRATNYQGGMGKYKVVMLLFWVLFDFCTLLVLKVEARASSSSLETEIETKLKLLNKPAVKSIQRDSYKSTGCFDLTCHGFVQTNKNIVLGGSIGPISIPSHQQYELNYGIFRDNEGKWWLKVKNSIAVGYWPAELIPNLGTAKLVQWGGQVFSHEVKKTPHTGTQMGSGDEAHNRFGHACYMSNVRIKDNSQMLKYPQYVSTYAREPYCYSAVNDAPYGKDPIFYFGGPGRNPPYCP
;
A
#
# COMPACT_ATOMS: atom_id res chain seq x y z
N MET A 1 3.39 31.44 -20.85
CA MET A 1 2.76 32.40 -21.78
C MET A 1 3.27 32.09 -23.19
N LYS A 2 2.41 31.54 -24.09
CA LYS A 2 2.48 31.46 -25.57
C LYS A 2 3.75 30.82 -26.20
N ARG A 3 3.79 30.13 -27.35
CA ARG A 3 2.94 29.68 -28.48
C ARG A 3 3.87 28.75 -29.32
N ALA A 4 3.43 27.77 -30.10
CA ALA A 4 3.05 27.87 -31.54
C ALA A 4 3.04 26.41 -32.09
N THR A 5 1.95 25.82 -32.64
CA THR A 5 1.48 25.81 -34.07
C THR A 5 2.53 25.26 -35.07
N ASN A 6 2.27 24.49 -36.14
CA ASN A 6 1.14 23.75 -36.73
C ASN A 6 1.67 23.02 -38.00
N TYR A 7 1.02 21.92 -38.41
CA TYR A 7 0.67 21.45 -39.78
C TYR A 7 1.64 20.97 -40.89
N GLN A 8 1.00 20.12 -41.74
CA GLN A 8 1.27 19.61 -43.09
C GLN A 8 2.08 18.29 -43.16
N GLY A 9 1.67 17.22 -43.84
CA GLY A 9 0.62 17.00 -44.84
C GLY A 9 1.20 16.15 -45.98
N GLY A 10 0.51 15.10 -46.44
CA GLY A 10 0.95 14.35 -47.62
C GLY A 10 0.29 12.97 -47.81
N MET A 11 -0.85 12.94 -48.49
CA MET A 11 -1.48 11.73 -49.04
C MET A 11 -1.09 11.53 -50.51
N GLY A 12 -0.90 10.26 -50.92
CA GLY A 12 -0.95 9.80 -52.32
C GLY A 12 0.28 8.96 -52.72
N LYS A 13 0.22 7.87 -53.49
CA LYS A 13 -0.84 7.19 -54.24
C LYS A 13 -0.43 5.72 -54.43
N TYR A 14 -1.41 4.85 -54.62
CA TYR A 14 -1.34 3.41 -54.85
C TYR A 14 -0.73 3.03 -56.22
N LYS A 15 -0.04 1.87 -56.28
CA LYS A 15 0.06 1.05 -57.50
C LYS A 15 -0.14 -0.42 -57.14
N VAL A 16 -1.20 -0.98 -57.71
CA VAL A 16 -1.58 -2.40 -57.70
C VAL A 16 -0.83 -3.10 -58.83
N VAL A 17 -0.20 -4.24 -58.55
CA VAL A 17 0.13 -5.26 -59.58
C VAL A 17 -0.28 -6.61 -59.00
N MET A 18 -1.36 -7.14 -59.57
CA MET A 18 -1.95 -8.45 -59.32
C MET A 18 -1.52 -9.35 -60.49
N LEU A 19 -0.92 -10.52 -60.25
CA LEU A 19 -0.78 -11.65 -61.20
C LEU A 19 -0.23 -12.86 -60.41
N LEU A 20 -1.10 -13.70 -59.82
CA LEU A 20 -1.62 -15.01 -60.28
C LEU A 20 -0.71 -16.24 -60.00
N PHE A 21 -1.24 -17.09 -59.11
CA PHE A 21 -1.31 -18.57 -59.13
C PHE A 21 -0.05 -19.46 -59.16
N TRP A 22 0.28 -19.96 -57.95
CA TRP A 22 0.41 -21.38 -57.55
C TRP A 22 0.88 -22.39 -58.61
N VAL A 23 2.09 -22.95 -58.41
CA VAL A 23 2.32 -24.42 -58.37
C VAL A 23 3.47 -24.72 -57.40
N LEU A 24 3.14 -25.49 -56.35
CA LEU A 24 3.93 -26.46 -55.60
C LEU A 24 5.46 -26.41 -55.74
N PHE A 25 6.15 -26.01 -54.67
CA PHE A 25 7.38 -26.69 -54.28
C PHE A 25 7.32 -27.03 -52.79
N ASP A 26 7.30 -28.34 -52.60
CA ASP A 26 7.25 -29.10 -51.38
C ASP A 26 8.60 -29.00 -50.63
N PHE A 27 8.55 -29.26 -49.33
CA PHE A 27 9.70 -29.46 -48.43
C PHE A 27 10.69 -28.29 -48.22
N CYS A 28 10.38 -27.45 -47.23
CA CYS A 28 11.39 -27.15 -46.20
C CYS A 28 10.70 -26.91 -44.85
N THR A 29 11.00 -27.81 -43.93
CA THR A 29 10.74 -27.78 -42.49
C THR A 29 10.63 -26.38 -41.87
N LEU A 30 9.47 -26.09 -41.26
CA LEU A 30 9.44 -25.45 -39.94
C LEU A 30 8.11 -25.75 -39.27
N LEU A 31 8.22 -26.67 -38.31
CA LEU A 31 7.25 -27.05 -37.33
C LEU A 31 6.91 -25.81 -36.49
N VAL A 32 5.83 -25.10 -36.83
CA VAL A 32 5.26 -24.09 -35.93
C VAL A 32 4.18 -24.80 -35.12
N LEU A 33 4.57 -25.29 -33.94
CA LEU A 33 3.63 -25.56 -32.87
C LEU A 33 2.87 -24.27 -32.60
N LYS A 34 1.63 -24.21 -33.09
CA LYS A 34 0.68 -23.19 -32.67
C LYS A 34 0.28 -23.53 -31.22
N VAL A 35 1.07 -23.04 -30.27
CA VAL A 35 0.58 -22.88 -28.90
C VAL A 35 -0.44 -21.76 -28.97
N GLU A 36 -1.70 -22.15 -29.05
CA GLU A 36 -2.82 -21.26 -28.77
C GLU A 36 -2.75 -20.99 -27.26
N ALA A 37 -1.99 -19.95 -26.89
CA ALA A 37 -1.98 -19.43 -25.53
C ALA A 37 -3.39 -18.91 -25.25
N ARG A 38 -4.25 -19.79 -24.71
CA ARG A 38 -5.53 -19.39 -24.12
C ARG A 38 -5.26 -18.25 -23.16
N ALA A 39 -6.07 -17.20 -23.24
CA ALA A 39 -6.14 -16.08 -22.31
C ALA A 39 -6.57 -16.53 -20.90
N SER A 40 -5.81 -17.45 -20.31
CA SER A 40 -6.01 -18.01 -18.97
C SER A 40 -5.23 -17.24 -17.91
N SER A 41 -4.30 -16.36 -18.30
CA SER A 41 -3.54 -15.59 -17.31
C SER A 41 -4.45 -14.61 -16.58
N SER A 42 -5.36 -13.90 -17.24
CA SER A 42 -6.18 -12.89 -16.53
C SER A 42 -7.15 -13.50 -15.51
N SER A 43 -7.74 -14.67 -15.80
CA SER A 43 -8.65 -15.40 -14.89
C SER A 43 -7.89 -16.02 -13.71
N LEU A 44 -6.72 -16.59 -13.97
CA LEU A 44 -5.91 -17.19 -12.92
C LEU A 44 -5.23 -16.11 -12.09
N GLU A 45 -4.78 -15.01 -12.69
CA GLU A 45 -4.26 -13.82 -12.01
C GLU A 45 -5.34 -13.15 -11.18
N THR A 46 -6.58 -13.01 -11.67
CA THR A 46 -7.67 -12.50 -10.83
C THR A 46 -8.03 -13.47 -9.71
N GLU A 47 -7.97 -14.79 -9.91
CA GLU A 47 -8.20 -15.75 -8.84
C GLU A 47 -7.06 -15.79 -7.83
N ILE A 48 -5.80 -15.66 -8.28
CA ILE A 48 -4.61 -15.54 -7.45
C ILE A 48 -4.64 -14.22 -6.69
N GLU A 49 -4.97 -13.10 -7.32
CA GLU A 49 -5.16 -11.81 -6.67
C GLU A 49 -6.32 -11.86 -5.68
N THR A 50 -7.43 -12.54 -6.01
CA THR A 50 -8.56 -12.71 -5.08
C THR A 50 -8.13 -13.56 -3.88
N LYS A 51 -7.38 -14.63 -4.09
CA LYS A 51 -6.80 -15.47 -3.02
C LYS A 51 -5.72 -14.74 -2.22
N LEU A 52 -4.93 -13.87 -2.84
CA LEU A 52 -3.93 -13.02 -2.17
C LEU A 52 -4.60 -11.90 -1.38
N LYS A 53 -5.68 -11.30 -1.90
CA LYS A 53 -6.54 -10.35 -1.17
C LYS A 53 -7.19 -11.01 0.05
N LEU A 54 -7.60 -12.28 -0.07
CA LEU A 54 -8.10 -13.07 1.05
C LEU A 54 -7.02 -13.37 2.10
N LEU A 55 -5.75 -13.40 1.71
CA LEU A 55 -4.66 -13.69 2.65
C LEU A 55 -4.31 -12.54 3.60
N ASN A 56 -4.83 -11.31 3.36
CA ASN A 56 -4.67 -10.10 4.17
C ASN A 56 -3.58 -10.16 5.25
N LYS A 57 -2.33 -10.31 4.79
CA LYS A 57 -1.16 -10.40 5.67
C LYS A 57 -0.78 -8.96 6.03
N PRO A 58 -0.77 -8.56 7.30
CA PRO A 58 -0.22 -7.27 7.68
C PRO A 58 1.26 -7.28 7.33
N ALA A 59 1.66 -6.40 6.41
CA ALA A 59 3.07 -6.21 6.10
C ALA A 59 3.74 -5.61 7.35
N VAL A 60 4.63 -6.39 7.97
CA VAL A 60 5.45 -5.90 9.09
C VAL A 60 6.71 -5.32 8.49
N LYS A 61 6.77 -3.99 8.43
CA LYS A 61 7.97 -3.31 7.98
C LYS A 61 9.04 -3.42 9.06
N SER A 62 10.18 -4.00 8.70
CA SER A 62 11.38 -3.86 9.52
C SER A 62 11.85 -2.40 9.40
N ILE A 63 11.92 -1.68 10.54
CA ILE A 63 12.50 -0.34 10.56
C ILE A 63 14.02 -0.52 10.55
N GLN A 64 14.68 0.05 9.54
CA GLN A 64 16.14 -0.04 9.38
C GLN A 64 16.80 1.33 9.58
N ARG A 65 18.10 1.30 9.90
CA ARG A 65 18.91 2.44 10.34
C ARG A 65 18.90 3.61 9.34
N ASP A 66 18.71 3.37 8.06
CA ASP A 66 18.79 4.38 7.00
C ASP A 66 17.44 4.95 6.55
N SER A 67 16.33 4.59 7.22
CA SER A 67 14.98 4.99 6.79
C SER A 67 14.67 4.61 5.34
N TYR A 68 15.06 3.40 4.91
CA TYR A 68 14.79 2.84 3.59
C TYR A 68 15.52 3.55 2.44
N LYS A 69 16.68 4.16 2.70
CA LYS A 69 17.46 4.88 1.67
C LYS A 69 18.27 3.96 0.75
N SER A 70 18.81 2.88 1.29
CA SER A 70 19.70 1.92 0.63
C SER A 70 19.39 0.47 1.02
N THR A 71 18.89 0.25 2.23
CA THR A 71 18.51 -1.05 2.77
C THR A 71 17.06 -0.94 3.22
N GLY A 72 16.13 -1.45 2.41
CA GLY A 72 14.73 -1.52 2.75
C GLY A 72 14.29 -2.97 2.76
N CYS A 73 13.68 -3.44 3.84
CA CYS A 73 13.17 -4.79 3.92
C CYS A 73 11.76 -4.80 4.46
N PHE A 74 10.89 -5.41 3.68
CA PHE A 74 9.44 -5.37 3.86
C PHE A 74 8.91 -6.54 4.70
N ASP A 75 9.79 -7.39 5.21
CA ASP A 75 9.45 -8.55 6.03
C ASP A 75 10.52 -8.79 7.13
N LEU A 76 10.31 -9.87 7.90
CA LEU A 76 11.23 -10.32 8.95
C LEU A 76 12.47 -11.05 8.41
N THR A 77 12.65 -11.19 7.09
CA THR A 77 13.86 -11.84 6.55
C THR A 77 15.11 -11.00 6.79
N CYS A 78 14.95 -9.72 7.10
CA CYS A 78 16.05 -8.84 7.47
C CYS A 78 16.15 -8.61 8.98
N HIS A 79 17.40 -8.53 9.45
CA HIS A 79 17.72 -8.16 10.81
C HIS A 79 17.18 -6.76 11.11
N GLY A 80 16.18 -6.67 12.00
CA GLY A 80 15.47 -5.43 12.25
C GLY A 80 14.57 -5.47 13.47
N PHE A 81 13.79 -6.54 13.58
CA PHE A 81 12.86 -6.76 14.67
C PHE A 81 13.15 -8.09 15.34
N VAL A 82 13.29 -8.10 16.66
CA VAL A 82 13.48 -9.31 17.45
C VAL A 82 12.12 -9.75 17.98
N GLN A 83 11.52 -10.73 17.31
CA GLN A 83 10.29 -11.34 17.77
C GLN A 83 10.57 -12.25 18.97
N THR A 84 9.91 -12.00 20.09
CA THR A 84 10.07 -12.79 21.33
C THR A 84 8.87 -13.70 21.57
N ASN A 85 7.69 -13.30 21.10
CA ASN A 85 6.46 -14.03 21.31
C ASN A 85 6.19 -15.02 20.17
N LYS A 86 6.14 -16.31 20.50
CA LYS A 86 5.91 -17.40 19.54
C LYS A 86 4.43 -17.60 19.18
N ASN A 87 3.52 -17.03 19.96
CA ASN A 87 2.07 -17.18 19.76
C ASN A 87 1.49 -16.13 18.80
N ILE A 88 2.29 -15.12 18.44
CA ILE A 88 1.88 -14.06 17.51
C ILE A 88 2.69 -14.24 16.23
N VAL A 89 2.02 -14.51 15.11
CA VAL A 89 2.68 -14.63 13.81
C VAL A 89 2.65 -13.28 13.11
N LEU A 90 3.79 -12.62 13.04
CA LEU A 90 3.98 -11.43 12.22
C LEU A 90 3.91 -11.81 10.73
N GLY A 91 3.12 -11.08 9.94
CA GLY A 91 2.82 -11.45 8.56
C GLY A 91 1.84 -12.62 8.40
N GLY A 92 1.24 -13.10 9.49
CA GLY A 92 0.13 -14.06 9.45
C GLY A 92 -1.20 -13.40 9.09
N SER A 93 -2.21 -14.17 8.70
CA SER A 93 -3.54 -13.61 8.43
C SER A 93 -4.19 -13.03 9.69
N ILE A 94 -4.92 -11.94 9.52
CA ILE A 94 -5.73 -11.33 10.58
C ILE A 94 -7.18 -11.80 10.40
N GLY A 95 -7.81 -12.22 11.50
CA GLY A 95 -9.24 -12.50 11.53
C GLY A 95 -9.83 -12.23 12.92
N PRO A 96 -11.11 -11.83 12.99
CA PRO A 96 -12.03 -11.53 11.88
C PRO A 96 -11.73 -10.20 11.15
N ILE A 97 -12.29 -10.01 9.94
CA ILE A 97 -12.09 -8.81 9.10
C ILE A 97 -13.36 -7.95 9.04
N SER A 98 -13.19 -6.63 8.92
CA SER A 98 -14.31 -5.69 8.83
C SER A 98 -15.09 -5.83 7.53
N ILE A 99 -16.41 -5.62 7.60
CA ILE A 99 -17.31 -5.68 6.44
C ILE A 99 -17.88 -4.28 6.17
N PRO A 100 -17.88 -3.77 4.93
CA PRO A 100 -18.44 -2.46 4.62
C PRO A 100 -19.87 -2.29 5.16
N SER A 101 -20.14 -1.14 5.79
CA SER A 101 -21.42 -0.78 6.44
C SER A 101 -21.95 -1.76 7.51
N HIS A 102 -21.12 -2.71 7.95
CA HIS A 102 -21.48 -3.76 8.90
C HIS A 102 -20.45 -3.84 10.03
N GLN A 103 -20.28 -5.03 10.62
CA GLN A 103 -19.37 -5.25 11.75
C GLN A 103 -17.95 -4.80 11.40
N GLN A 104 -17.45 -3.85 12.20
CA GLN A 104 -16.06 -3.40 12.17
C GLN A 104 -15.27 -4.11 13.25
N TYR A 105 -14.01 -4.42 12.97
CA TYR A 105 -13.06 -4.96 13.93
C TYR A 105 -11.85 -4.04 14.04
N GLU A 106 -11.41 -3.83 15.27
CA GLU A 106 -10.24 -3.03 15.60
C GLU A 106 -9.14 -3.91 16.18
N LEU A 107 -7.90 -3.55 15.89
CA LEU A 107 -6.73 -4.15 16.51
C LEU A 107 -5.97 -3.08 17.28
N ASN A 108 -5.78 -3.34 18.56
CA ASN A 108 -5.01 -2.47 19.42
C ASN A 108 -3.51 -2.74 19.24
N TYR A 109 -2.76 -1.69 18.92
CA TYR A 109 -1.30 -1.69 18.78
C TYR A 109 -0.69 -0.58 19.63
N GLY A 110 0.51 -0.83 20.16
CA GLY A 110 1.28 0.21 20.82
C GLY A 110 2.79 -0.03 20.72
N ILE A 111 3.54 1.05 20.63
CA ILE A 111 5.00 1.04 20.60
C ILE A 111 5.53 1.75 21.84
N PHE A 112 6.39 1.09 22.61
CA PHE A 112 6.84 1.59 23.91
C PHE A 112 8.35 1.42 24.07
N ARG A 113 9.03 2.45 24.58
CA ARG A 113 10.45 2.35 24.93
C ARG A 113 10.60 1.81 26.34
N ASP A 114 11.51 0.85 26.54
CA ASP A 114 11.92 0.40 27.87
C ASP A 114 13.14 1.18 28.40
N ASN A 115 13.57 0.86 29.62
CA ASN A 115 14.69 1.52 30.29
C ASN A 115 16.05 1.21 29.63
N GLU A 116 16.14 0.11 28.88
CA GLU A 116 17.33 -0.29 28.12
C GLU A 116 17.35 0.37 26.72
N GLY A 117 16.32 1.15 26.39
CA GLY A 117 16.19 1.88 25.13
C GLY A 117 15.62 1.06 23.98
N LYS A 118 15.18 -0.19 24.21
CA LYS A 118 14.51 -1.03 23.21
C LYS A 118 13.09 -0.54 22.98
N TRP A 119 12.64 -0.58 21.74
CA TRP A 119 11.28 -0.22 21.35
C TRP A 119 10.42 -1.46 21.17
N TRP A 120 9.47 -1.68 22.06
CA TRP A 120 8.60 -2.84 22.09
C TRP A 120 7.32 -2.61 21.32
N LEU A 121 6.98 -3.57 20.45
CA LEU A 121 5.64 -3.68 19.86
C LEU A 121 4.75 -4.51 20.79
N LYS A 122 3.61 -3.95 21.16
CA LYS A 122 2.56 -4.63 21.91
C LYS A 122 1.25 -4.65 21.12
N VAL A 123 0.50 -5.73 21.29
CA VAL A 123 -0.84 -5.93 20.69
C VAL A 123 -1.86 -6.32 21.76
N LYS A 124 -3.16 -6.26 21.43
CA LYS A 124 -4.25 -6.79 22.27
C LYS A 124 -4.13 -6.38 23.75
N ASN A 125 -4.01 -5.08 24.03
CA ASN A 125 -3.95 -4.54 25.38
C ASN A 125 -2.80 -5.10 26.25
N SER A 126 -1.58 -5.14 25.68
CA SER A 126 -0.28 -5.37 26.36
C SER A 126 0.43 -6.71 26.11
N ILE A 127 0.03 -7.50 25.12
CA ILE A 127 0.81 -8.66 24.69
C ILE A 127 2.06 -8.17 23.95
N ALA A 128 3.24 -8.33 24.56
CA ALA A 128 4.51 -8.05 23.90
C ALA A 128 4.72 -9.03 22.74
N VAL A 129 5.01 -8.50 21.54
CA VAL A 129 5.31 -9.30 20.34
C VAL A 129 6.81 -9.44 20.15
N GLY A 130 7.53 -8.35 20.39
CA GLY A 130 8.98 -8.26 20.20
C GLY A 130 9.44 -6.81 20.24
N TYR A 131 10.69 -6.56 19.87
CA TYR A 131 11.28 -5.23 19.96
C TYR A 131 12.24 -4.90 18.80
N TRP A 132 12.39 -3.60 18.54
CA TRP A 132 13.50 -3.05 17.76
C TRP A 132 14.65 -2.66 18.71
N PRO A 133 15.89 -3.16 18.46
CA PRO A 133 17.08 -2.70 19.17
C PRO A 133 17.30 -1.20 19.03
N ALA A 134 17.78 -0.55 20.10
CA ALA A 134 18.03 0.89 20.13
C ALA A 134 18.99 1.35 19.01
N GLU A 135 19.97 0.51 18.68
CA GLU A 135 21.01 0.75 17.67
C GLU A 135 20.48 0.86 16.23
N LEU A 136 19.29 0.31 15.97
CA LEU A 136 18.65 0.38 14.66
C LEU A 136 17.80 1.63 14.50
N ILE A 137 17.29 2.18 15.62
CA ILE A 137 16.42 3.35 15.59
C ILE A 137 16.86 4.39 16.63
N PRO A 138 18.12 4.89 16.55
CA PRO A 138 18.70 5.75 17.58
C PRO A 138 17.92 7.06 17.77
N ASN A 139 17.28 7.54 16.70
CA ASN A 139 16.60 8.84 16.68
C ASN A 139 15.12 8.77 17.07
N LEU A 140 14.54 7.58 17.31
CA LEU A 140 13.10 7.50 17.65
C LEU A 140 12.80 8.13 19.01
N GLY A 141 13.76 8.09 19.94
CA GLY A 141 13.63 8.74 21.26
C GLY A 141 13.68 10.27 21.21
N THR A 142 14.14 10.85 20.11
CA THR A 142 14.24 12.30 19.89
C THR A 142 13.41 12.76 18.69
N ALA A 143 12.50 11.90 18.21
CA ALA A 143 11.68 12.18 17.05
C ALA A 143 10.80 13.42 17.28
N LYS A 144 10.80 14.31 16.29
CA LYS A 144 9.98 15.54 16.28
C LYS A 144 8.64 15.38 15.57
N LEU A 145 8.51 14.30 14.80
CA LEU A 145 7.36 14.00 13.99
C LEU A 145 6.97 12.54 14.23
N VAL A 146 5.67 12.30 14.30
CA VAL A 146 5.11 10.96 14.27
C VAL A 146 3.98 10.96 13.24
N GLN A 147 3.84 9.87 12.51
CA GLN A 147 2.87 9.75 11.43
C GLN A 147 2.12 8.44 11.57
N TRP A 148 0.83 8.48 11.23
CA TRP A 148 -0.05 7.33 11.17
C TRP A 148 -0.72 7.30 9.79
N GLY A 149 -1.04 6.10 9.30
CA GLY A 149 -1.78 5.93 8.06
C GLY A 149 -1.33 4.72 7.26
N GLY A 150 -1.60 4.79 5.96
CA GLY A 150 -1.29 3.73 5.00
C GLY A 150 -0.13 4.11 4.08
N GLN A 151 0.49 3.10 3.50
CA GLN A 151 1.44 3.26 2.41
C GLN A 151 1.14 2.23 1.34
N VAL A 152 1.11 2.67 0.09
CA VAL A 152 1.05 1.80 -1.08
C VAL A 152 2.42 1.75 -1.73
N PHE A 153 2.85 0.56 -2.13
CA PHE A 153 4.02 0.35 -2.97
C PHE A 153 3.56 -0.22 -4.30
N SER A 154 3.98 0.41 -5.39
CA SER A 154 3.83 -0.08 -6.76
C SER A 154 4.78 0.70 -7.66
N HIS A 155 5.29 0.06 -8.70
CA HIS A 155 6.09 0.73 -9.73
C HIS A 155 5.26 1.75 -10.54
N GLU A 156 3.94 1.69 -10.46
CA GLU A 156 3.02 2.55 -11.22
C GLU A 156 2.48 3.74 -10.40
N VAL A 157 2.95 3.95 -9.16
CA VAL A 157 2.70 5.19 -8.43
C VAL A 157 3.33 6.36 -9.19
N LYS A 158 2.62 7.49 -9.33
CA LYS A 158 3.01 8.65 -10.16
C LYS A 158 3.12 8.40 -11.67
N LYS A 159 2.57 7.30 -12.17
CA LYS A 159 2.50 7.00 -13.61
C LYS A 159 1.05 6.94 -14.09
N THR A 160 0.86 6.98 -15.40
CA THR A 160 -0.43 6.75 -16.07
C THR A 160 -0.27 5.56 -17.03
N PRO A 161 -1.08 4.49 -16.91
CA PRO A 161 -2.13 4.31 -15.90
C PRO A 161 -1.56 4.16 -14.49
N HIS A 162 -2.23 4.75 -13.50
CA HIS A 162 -1.86 4.61 -12.10
C HIS A 162 -2.16 3.19 -11.60
N THR A 163 -1.50 2.79 -10.52
CA THR A 163 -1.77 1.50 -9.88
C THR A 163 -3.21 1.42 -9.35
N GLY A 164 -3.88 0.28 -9.58
CA GLY A 164 -5.15 -0.07 -8.94
C GLY A 164 -5.02 -0.64 -7.53
N THR A 165 -3.83 -0.55 -6.93
CA THR A 165 -3.59 -1.04 -5.57
C THR A 165 -4.35 -0.17 -4.57
N GLN A 166 -5.34 -0.76 -3.93
CA GLN A 166 -6.16 -0.11 -2.91
C GLN A 166 -5.36 0.14 -1.62
N MET A 167 -5.60 1.27 -0.97
CA MET A 167 -5.10 1.56 0.38
C MET A 167 -6.20 1.33 1.41
N GLY A 168 -5.89 0.60 2.48
CA GLY A 168 -6.87 0.31 3.53
C GLY A 168 -7.99 -0.57 3.00
N SER A 169 -9.24 -0.10 3.08
CA SER A 169 -10.41 -0.76 2.51
C SER A 169 -10.57 -0.52 0.99
N GLY A 170 -9.81 0.42 0.41
CA GLY A 170 -10.02 0.91 -0.95
C GLY A 170 -11.02 2.06 -1.06
N ASP A 171 -11.82 2.30 -0.02
CA ASP A 171 -12.72 3.46 0.05
C ASP A 171 -11.96 4.72 0.44
N GLU A 172 -12.47 5.87 -0.02
CA GLU A 172 -11.90 7.16 0.34
C GLU A 172 -12.14 7.51 1.81
N ALA A 173 -11.18 8.22 2.42
CA ALA A 173 -11.22 8.61 3.83
C ALA A 173 -12.48 9.41 4.23
N HIS A 174 -13.08 10.14 3.29
CA HIS A 174 -14.27 10.93 3.52
C HIS A 174 -15.54 10.09 3.74
N ASN A 175 -15.51 8.80 3.36
CA ASN A 175 -16.62 7.87 3.61
C ASN A 175 -16.72 7.42 5.07
N ARG A 176 -15.70 7.71 5.89
CA ARG A 176 -15.69 7.54 7.36
C ARG A 176 -16.01 6.10 7.81
N PHE A 177 -16.51 5.96 9.04
CA PHE A 177 -16.74 4.70 9.72
C PHE A 177 -17.65 3.76 8.91
N GLY A 178 -17.28 2.48 8.86
CA GLY A 178 -17.97 1.47 8.08
C GLY A 178 -17.52 1.40 6.62
N HIS A 179 -16.72 2.36 6.13
CA HIS A 179 -16.26 2.40 4.74
C HIS A 179 -14.75 2.55 4.65
N ALA A 180 -14.21 3.67 5.14
CA ALA A 180 -12.79 3.96 5.12
C ALA A 180 -12.04 3.14 6.19
N CYS A 181 -10.76 2.84 5.93
CA CYS A 181 -9.87 2.36 6.98
C CYS A 181 -9.62 3.49 7.97
N TYR A 182 -9.48 3.14 9.26
CA TYR A 182 -9.36 4.14 10.30
C TYR A 182 -8.45 3.70 11.45
N MET A 183 -7.96 4.70 12.18
CA MET A 183 -7.27 4.55 13.46
C MET A 183 -8.01 5.40 14.49
N SER A 184 -8.49 4.75 15.54
CA SER A 184 -9.10 5.37 16.71
C SER A 184 -8.10 5.44 17.86
N ASN A 185 -8.39 6.27 18.86
CA ASN A 185 -7.63 6.35 20.13
C ASN A 185 -6.12 6.55 19.94
N VAL A 186 -5.74 7.31 18.90
CA VAL A 186 -4.34 7.63 18.62
C VAL A 186 -3.77 8.48 19.77
N ARG A 187 -2.63 8.04 20.31
CA ARG A 187 -1.95 8.69 21.44
C ARG A 187 -0.44 8.71 21.22
N ILE A 188 0.20 9.74 21.75
CA ILE A 188 1.64 9.84 21.91
C ILE A 188 1.99 9.98 23.38
N LYS A 189 3.20 9.57 23.73
CA LYS A 189 3.84 9.88 25.01
C LYS A 189 5.08 10.72 24.71
N ASP A 190 5.00 12.01 25.04
CA ASP A 190 6.13 12.93 24.88
C ASP A 190 6.89 13.10 26.21
N ASN A 191 7.75 14.12 26.30
CA ASN A 191 8.54 14.40 27.50
C ASN A 191 7.69 14.70 28.75
N SER A 192 6.40 15.02 28.62
CA SER A 192 5.49 15.15 29.77
C SER A 192 5.14 13.80 30.42
N GLN A 193 5.55 12.67 29.83
CA GLN A 193 5.25 11.31 30.28
C GLN A 193 3.75 10.96 30.34
N MET A 194 2.87 11.82 29.83
CA MET A 194 1.44 11.57 29.75
C MET A 194 1.05 11.08 28.36
N LEU A 195 0.16 10.09 28.31
CA LEU A 195 -0.49 9.70 27.06
C LEU A 195 -1.52 10.76 26.69
N LYS A 196 -1.34 11.37 25.52
CA LYS A 196 -2.24 12.42 25.02
C LYS A 196 -2.40 12.35 23.51
N TYR A 197 -3.46 12.98 23.03
CA TYR A 197 -3.58 13.27 21.60
C TYR A 197 -2.52 14.32 21.21
N PRO A 198 -1.78 14.12 20.11
CA PRO A 198 -0.78 15.10 19.66
C PRO A 198 -1.39 16.47 19.36
N GLN A 199 -0.60 17.52 19.56
CA GLN A 199 -0.94 18.88 19.12
C GLN A 199 -0.46 19.11 17.68
N TYR A 200 -1.06 20.05 16.96
CA TYR A 200 -0.71 20.41 15.58
C TYR A 200 -0.85 19.27 14.56
N VAL A 201 -1.96 18.53 14.64
CA VAL A 201 -2.25 17.43 13.72
C VAL A 201 -2.71 17.98 12.36
N SER A 202 -2.10 17.46 11.30
CA SER A 202 -2.51 17.71 9.91
C SER A 202 -2.53 16.39 9.15
N THR A 203 -3.34 16.34 8.09
CA THR A 203 -3.43 15.20 7.17
C THR A 203 -2.64 15.49 5.90
N TYR A 204 -1.98 14.47 5.37
CA TYR A 204 -1.19 14.58 4.14
C TYR A 204 -1.34 13.34 3.28
N ALA A 205 -1.62 13.54 1.99
CA ALA A 205 -1.61 12.49 0.98
C ALA A 205 -0.63 12.88 -0.12
N ARG A 206 0.28 11.96 -0.47
CA ARG A 206 1.32 12.22 -1.48
C ARG A 206 0.76 12.25 -2.91
N GLU A 207 -0.32 11.51 -3.14
CA GLU A 207 -1.09 11.44 -4.39
C GLU A 207 -2.57 11.69 -4.05
N PRO A 208 -2.98 12.94 -3.77
CA PRO A 208 -4.28 13.26 -3.15
C PRO A 208 -5.51 12.94 -4.01
N TYR A 209 -5.34 12.73 -5.32
CA TYR A 209 -6.41 12.29 -6.22
C TYR A 209 -6.60 10.76 -6.26
N CYS A 210 -5.63 10.01 -5.72
CA CYS A 210 -5.61 8.54 -5.73
C CYS A 210 -5.88 7.97 -4.33
N TYR A 211 -5.43 8.70 -3.29
CA TYR A 211 -5.60 8.34 -1.88
C TYR A 211 -5.93 9.59 -1.06
N SER A 212 -6.71 9.41 -0.01
CA SER A 212 -7.15 10.50 0.87
C SER A 212 -6.94 10.15 2.35
N ALA A 213 -6.89 11.20 3.17
CA ALA A 213 -6.75 11.11 4.62
C ALA A 213 -7.56 12.23 5.28
N VAL A 214 -8.28 11.91 6.35
CA VAL A 214 -9.16 12.83 7.09
C VAL A 214 -8.92 12.62 8.58
N ASN A 215 -8.69 13.72 9.31
CA ASN A 215 -8.63 13.71 10.76
C ASN A 215 -9.95 14.28 11.31
N ASP A 216 -10.86 13.41 11.72
CA ASP A 216 -12.15 13.78 12.28
C ASP A 216 -12.00 14.01 13.80
N ALA A 217 -11.85 15.28 14.20
CA ALA A 217 -11.56 15.67 15.58
C ALA A 217 -12.63 16.62 16.15
N PRO A 218 -13.88 16.16 16.34
CA PRO A 218 -14.93 16.99 16.93
C PRO A 218 -14.65 17.32 18.40
N TYR A 219 -15.09 18.52 18.83
CA TYR A 219 -14.90 18.96 20.21
C TYR A 219 -15.54 17.99 21.21
N GLY A 220 -14.81 17.66 22.28
CA GLY A 220 -15.29 16.79 23.36
C GLY A 220 -15.33 15.30 23.04
N LYS A 221 -14.84 14.87 21.87
CA LYS A 221 -14.74 13.46 21.49
C LYS A 221 -13.31 13.11 21.09
N ASP A 222 -13.00 11.82 21.17
CA ASP A 222 -11.72 11.32 20.69
C ASP A 222 -11.63 11.41 19.16
N PRO A 223 -10.52 11.93 18.61
CA PRO A 223 -10.34 12.00 17.17
C PRO A 223 -10.25 10.63 16.52
N ILE A 224 -10.83 10.51 15.33
CA ILE A 224 -10.70 9.34 14.46
C ILE A 224 -9.99 9.75 13.18
N PHE A 225 -8.91 9.06 12.87
CA PHE A 225 -8.14 9.28 11.66
C PHE A 225 -8.55 8.27 10.59
N TYR A 226 -9.14 8.75 9.51
CA TYR A 226 -9.53 7.95 8.34
C TYR A 226 -8.51 8.09 7.23
N PHE A 227 -8.24 7.00 6.51
CA PHE A 227 -7.34 6.99 5.35
C PHE A 227 -7.74 5.87 4.39
N GLY A 228 -7.44 6.05 3.11
CA GLY A 228 -7.71 5.02 2.11
C GLY A 228 -7.69 5.56 0.69
N GLY A 229 -8.30 4.81 -0.20
CA GLY A 229 -8.49 5.19 -1.59
C GLY A 229 -8.22 4.04 -2.56
N PRO A 230 -8.82 4.10 -3.75
CA PRO A 230 -8.80 3.01 -4.72
C PRO A 230 -7.47 2.88 -5.47
N GLY A 231 -6.57 3.86 -5.33
CA GLY A 231 -5.42 4.00 -6.21
C GLY A 231 -5.87 4.60 -7.53
N ARG A 232 -6.20 3.77 -8.51
CA ARG A 232 -6.66 4.22 -9.84
C ARG A 232 -8.15 4.59 -9.79
N ASN A 233 -8.48 5.83 -10.10
CA ASN A 233 -9.84 6.37 -10.13
C ASN A 233 -10.02 7.41 -11.25
N PRO A 234 -10.26 6.98 -12.51
CA PRO A 234 -10.48 7.90 -13.61
C PRO A 234 -11.73 8.79 -13.39
N PRO A 235 -11.72 10.07 -13.78
CA PRO A 235 -10.64 10.77 -14.50
C PRO A 235 -9.57 11.38 -13.57
N TYR A 236 -9.78 11.36 -12.25
CA TYR A 236 -8.97 12.14 -11.30
C TYR A 236 -7.60 11.49 -10.99
N CYS A 237 -7.54 10.16 -11.00
CA CYS A 237 -6.31 9.37 -10.93
C CYS A 237 -6.31 8.29 -12.02
N PRO A 238 -5.96 8.64 -13.27
CA PRO A 238 -6.09 7.77 -14.44
C PRO A 238 -5.02 6.68 -14.54
#